data_AF-A0A929IBU4-F1
#
_entry.id   AF-A0A929IBU4-F1
#
_cell.length_a   1.000
_cell.length_b   1.000
_cell.length_c   1.000
_cell.angle_alpha   90.00
_cell.angle_beta   90.00
_cell.angle_gamma   90.00
#
_symmetry.space_group_name_H-M   'P 1'
#
loop_
_entity.id
_entity.type
_entity.pdbx_description
1 polymer ?
#
loop_
_entity_poly.entity_id
_entity_poly.type
_entity_poly.pdbx_seq_one_letter_code
_entity_poly.pdbx_strand_id
1 'polypeptide(L)'
;MGFKGPWVYGAIISNVWDFAGSSNTGDINLLNFQYFINYNFPSGWYLTTAPIITANWEADSGNKWTIPFGGGAGKIVRFGKIPTNLNAQIYYNVKKPDFAADWQLRLTATLMFPK
;
A
#
# COMPACT_ATOMS: atom_id res chain seq x y z
N MET A 1 23.95 0.62 0.92
CA MET A 1 23.64 -0.68 0.29
C MET A 1 22.80 -0.39 -0.94
N GLY A 2 23.39 -0.28 -2.13
CA GLY A 2 22.64 0.01 -3.36
C GLY A 2 22.15 -1.27 -3.99
N PHE A 3 20.84 -1.39 -4.24
CA PHE A 3 20.29 -2.54 -4.95
C PHE A 3 20.92 -2.60 -6.36
N LYS A 4 21.65 -3.68 -6.66
CA LYS A 4 22.20 -3.92 -8.01
C LYS A 4 21.06 -4.44 -8.90
N GLY A 5 20.62 -3.62 -9.86
CA GLY A 5 19.62 -4.00 -10.86
C GLY A 5 18.34 -3.15 -10.82
N PRO A 6 17.42 -3.35 -11.77
CA PRO A 6 16.21 -2.52 -11.91
C PRO A 6 15.15 -2.81 -10.82
N TRP A 7 15.31 -3.88 -10.05
CA TRP A 7 14.34 -4.36 -9.06
C TRP A 7 14.54 -3.73 -7.68
N VAL A 8 13.44 -3.28 -7.08
CA VAL A 8 13.37 -2.87 -5.67
C VAL A 8 12.14 -3.54 -5.05
N TYR A 9 12.33 -4.33 -4.00
CA TYR A 9 11.24 -5.05 -3.35
C TYR A 9 11.47 -5.16 -1.84
N GLY A 10 10.40 -5.45 -1.10
CA GLY A 10 10.44 -5.63 0.35
C GLY A 10 9.03 -5.80 0.91
N ALA A 11 8.95 -5.90 2.23
CA ALA A 11 7.67 -5.99 2.93
C ALA A 11 7.74 -5.39 4.34
N ILE A 12 6.57 -5.00 4.83
CA ILE A 12 6.32 -4.45 6.16
C ILE A 12 5.14 -5.21 6.74
N ILE A 13 5.28 -5.69 7.97
CA ILE A 13 4.22 -6.35 8.74
C ILE A 13 4.09 -5.59 10.06
N SER A 14 2.87 -5.27 10.46
CA SER A 14 2.56 -4.75 11.79
C SER A 14 1.24 -5.32 12.28
N ASN A 15 1.14 -5.59 13.58
CA ASN A 15 -0.12 -5.95 14.21
C ASN A 15 -0.33 -5.05 15.43
N VAL A 16 -1.53 -4.52 15.58
CA VAL A 16 -1.91 -3.62 16.68
C VAL A 16 -2.93 -4.35 17.55
N TRP A 17 -2.68 -4.33 18.87
CA TRP A 17 -3.57 -4.86 19.90
C TRP A 17 -3.87 -3.79 20.93
N ASP A 18 -5.09 -3.77 21.46
CA ASP A 18 -5.38 -3.10 22.73
C ASP A 18 -5.13 -4.07 23.90
N PHE A 19 -4.58 -3.55 25.00
CA PHE A 19 -4.28 -4.28 26.23
C PHE A 19 -4.99 -3.66 27.46
N ALA A 20 -5.61 -2.47 27.32
CA ALA A 20 -6.20 -1.73 28.44
C ALA A 20 -7.46 -0.94 28.02
N GLY A 21 -8.55 -1.65 27.70
CA GLY A 21 -9.86 -1.06 27.42
C GLY A 21 -10.88 -1.41 28.51
N SER A 22 -11.46 -0.40 29.16
CA SER A 22 -12.66 -0.56 30.01
C SER A 22 -13.76 -1.33 29.27
N SER A 23 -14.55 -2.12 30.00
CA SER A 23 -15.55 -3.10 29.51
C SER A 23 -16.64 -2.64 28.52
N ASN A 24 -16.56 -1.43 27.98
CA ASN A 24 -17.51 -0.83 27.04
C ASN A 24 -16.91 -0.36 25.70
N THR A 25 -15.60 -0.49 25.47
CA THR A 25 -14.96 -0.20 24.17
C THR A 25 -14.37 -1.50 23.63
N GLY A 26 -14.93 -2.03 22.54
CA GLY A 26 -14.56 -3.33 21.99
C GLY A 26 -13.06 -3.46 21.71
N ASP A 27 -12.55 -4.70 21.80
CA ASP A 27 -11.15 -5.02 21.61
C ASP A 27 -10.67 -4.62 20.20
N ILE A 28 -9.39 -4.24 20.07
CA ILE A 28 -8.75 -3.99 18.78
C ILE A 28 -7.70 -5.07 18.55
N ASN A 29 -7.80 -5.75 17.42
CA ASN A 29 -6.76 -6.67 16.94
C ASN A 29 -6.69 -6.57 15.42
N LEU A 30 -5.70 -5.81 14.92
CA LEU A 30 -5.60 -5.44 13.51
C LEU A 30 -4.21 -5.76 12.95
N LEU A 31 -4.17 -6.68 11.98
CA LEU A 31 -2.99 -6.96 11.17
C LEU A 31 -2.93 -6.02 9.95
N ASN A 32 -1.74 -5.52 9.65
CA ASN A 32 -1.38 -4.88 8.39
C ASN A 32 -0.17 -5.59 7.78
N PHE A 33 -0.30 -6.00 6.53
CA PHE A 33 0.79 -6.56 5.74
C PHE A 33 0.89 -5.82 4.41
N GLN A 34 2.03 -5.21 4.15
CA GLN A 34 2.31 -4.50 2.92
C GLN A 34 3.59 -5.05 2.32
N TYR A 35 3.51 -5.72 1.19
CA TYR A 35 4.67 -5.98 0.34
C TYR A 35 4.76 -4.90 -0.74
N PHE A 36 5.93 -4.70 -1.31
CA PHE A 36 6.12 -3.87 -2.49
C PHE A 36 7.11 -4.48 -3.46
N ILE A 37 6.84 -4.32 -4.74
CA ILE A 37 7.72 -4.72 -5.84
C ILE A 37 7.72 -3.59 -6.85
N ASN A 38 8.91 -3.13 -7.22
CA ASN A 38 9.11 -2.08 -8.21
C ASN A 38 10.13 -2.55 -9.25
N TYR A 39 9.81 -2.31 -10.52
CA TYR A 39 10.74 -2.49 -11.63
C TYR A 39 11.00 -1.15 -12.29
N ASN A 40 12.25 -0.69 -12.23
CA ASN A 40 12.67 0.64 -12.71
C ASN A 40 13.28 0.55 -14.12
N PHE A 41 12.73 1.34 -15.04
CA PHE A 41 13.28 1.48 -16.39
C PHE A 41 14.29 2.64 -16.44
N PRO A 42 15.26 2.61 -17.38
CA PRO A 42 16.24 3.69 -17.54
C PRO A 42 15.64 5.07 -17.82
N SER A 43 14.41 5.15 -18.34
CA SER A 43 13.71 6.40 -18.71
C SER A 43 12.97 7.10 -17.57
N GLY A 44 13.15 6.65 -16.32
CA GLY A 44 12.47 7.19 -15.14
C GLY A 44 11.02 6.70 -14.95
N TRP A 45 10.55 5.84 -15.85
CA TRP A 45 9.33 5.06 -15.64
C TRP A 45 9.61 3.88 -14.71
N TYR A 46 8.57 3.42 -14.02
CA TYR A 46 8.62 2.19 -13.25
C TYR A 46 7.24 1.53 -13.18
N LEU A 47 7.23 0.19 -13.08
CA LEU A 47 6.05 -0.57 -12.67
C LEU A 47 6.11 -0.82 -11.18
N THR A 48 4.97 -0.82 -10.51
CA THR A 48 4.88 -1.00 -9.07
C THR A 48 3.65 -1.80 -8.67
N THR A 49 3.77 -2.59 -7.61
CA THR A 49 2.65 -3.10 -6.83
C THR A 49 3.02 -2.97 -5.36
N ALA A 50 2.11 -2.42 -4.56
CA ALA A 50 2.29 -2.24 -3.12
C ALA A 50 0.95 -2.28 -2.37
N PRO A 51 0.20 -3.40 -2.45
CA PRO A 51 -1.08 -3.53 -1.78
C PRO A 51 -0.88 -3.55 -0.26
N ILE A 52 -1.90 -3.08 0.46
CA ILE A 52 -1.97 -3.18 1.92
C ILE A 52 -3.05 -4.21 2.23
N ILE A 53 -2.63 -5.36 2.71
CA ILE A 53 -3.51 -6.44 3.17
C ILE A 53 -3.80 -6.20 4.65
N THR A 54 -5.07 -6.28 5.03
CA THR A 54 -5.49 -6.08 6.42
C THR A 54 -6.31 -7.25 6.93
N ALA A 55 -6.19 -7.54 8.23
CA ALA A 55 -7.06 -8.48 8.93
C ALA A 55 -7.54 -7.86 10.25
N ASN A 56 -8.85 -7.62 10.37
CA ASN A 56 -9.48 -7.30 11.66
C ASN A 56 -9.95 -8.61 12.30
N TRP A 57 -9.27 -9.04 13.35
CA TRP A 57 -9.54 -10.33 13.99
C TRP A 57 -10.83 -10.34 14.79
N GLU A 58 -11.30 -9.16 15.21
CA GLU A 58 -12.54 -8.95 15.97
C GLU A 58 -13.78 -8.87 15.07
N ALA A 59 -13.60 -8.82 13.75
CA ALA A 59 -14.72 -8.83 12.81
C ALA A 59 -15.31 -10.24 12.62
N ASP A 60 -16.57 -10.32 12.20
CA ASP A 60 -17.21 -11.58 11.81
C ASP A 60 -16.41 -12.31 10.73
N SER A 61 -16.45 -13.65 10.72
CA SER A 61 -15.62 -14.50 9.85
C SER A 61 -15.58 -14.08 8.36
N GLY A 62 -16.71 -13.61 7.81
CA GLY A 62 -16.81 -13.12 6.43
C GLY A 62 -16.09 -11.79 6.18
N ASN A 63 -15.98 -10.96 7.22
CA ASN A 63 -15.57 -9.56 7.20
C ASN A 63 -14.16 -9.30 7.74
N LYS A 64 -13.40 -10.35 8.07
CA LYS A 64 -12.06 -10.22 8.67
C LYS A 64 -11.02 -9.61 7.74
N TRP A 65 -11.02 -10.00 6.47
CA TRP A 65 -9.90 -9.76 5.56
C TRP A 65 -10.21 -8.73 4.48
N THR A 66 -9.26 -7.84 4.23
CA THR A 66 -9.18 -7.06 2.99
C THR A 66 -7.91 -7.43 2.25
N ILE A 67 -8.05 -7.98 1.05
CA ILE A 67 -6.95 -8.45 0.21
C ILE A 67 -7.05 -7.75 -1.15
N PRO A 68 -6.35 -6.62 -1.33
CA PRO A 68 -6.23 -5.97 -2.62
C PRO A 68 -5.19 -6.68 -3.49
N PHE A 69 -5.52 -6.88 -4.77
CA PHE A 69 -4.59 -7.31 -5.79
C PHE A 69 -4.57 -6.30 -6.93
N GLY A 70 -3.38 -5.93 -7.39
CA GLY A 70 -3.23 -4.93 -8.43
C GLY A 70 -1.88 -4.23 -8.34
N GLY A 71 -1.79 -3.06 -8.93
CA GLY A 71 -0.56 -2.29 -9.07
C GLY A 71 -0.74 -1.18 -10.08
N GLY A 72 0.36 -0.70 -10.62
CA GLY A 72 0.32 0.31 -11.66
C GLY A 72 1.71 0.78 -12.04
N ALA A 73 1.80 2.03 -12.44
CA ALA A 73 3.01 2.62 -12.97
C ALA A 73 3.23 4.01 -12.39
N GLY A 74 4.49 4.43 -12.37
CA GLY A 74 4.84 5.80 -12.11
C GLY A 74 5.95 6.29 -13.01
N LYS A 75 6.13 7.61 -13.00
CA LYS A 75 7.15 8.31 -13.75
C LYS A 75 7.73 9.42 -12.89
N ILE A 76 9.04 9.46 -12.83
CA ILE A 76 9.77 10.60 -12.29
C ILE A 76 9.92 11.63 -13.41
N VAL A 77 9.31 12.80 -13.20
CA VAL A 77 9.41 13.96 -14.09
C VAL A 77 10.06 15.12 -13.35
N ARG A 78 10.56 16.11 -14.09
CA ARG A 78 11.07 17.36 -13.50
C ARG A 78 10.18 18.50 -13.95
N PHE A 79 9.54 19.18 -13.00
CA PHE A 79 8.87 20.45 -13.24
C PHE A 79 9.83 21.57 -12.84
N GLY A 80 10.54 22.12 -13.84
CA GLY A 80 11.66 23.02 -13.60
C GLY A 80 12.75 22.34 -12.77
N LYS A 81 13.03 22.88 -11.58
CA LYS A 81 14.05 22.34 -10.66
C LYS A 81 13.52 21.29 -9.68
N ILE A 82 12.22 21.03 -9.63
CA ILE A 82 11.58 20.15 -8.66
C ILE A 82 11.38 18.75 -9.28
N PRO A 83 12.15 17.72 -8.86
CA PRO A 83 11.82 16.35 -9.20
C PRO A 83 10.46 15.98 -8.58
N THR A 84 9.60 15.38 -9.40
CA THR A 84 8.25 14.99 -9.00
C THR A 84 8.02 13.55 -9.43
N ASN A 85 7.65 12.70 -8.46
CA ASN A 85 7.18 11.35 -8.76
C ASN A 85 5.67 11.37 -8.95
N LEU A 86 5.22 11.00 -10.15
CA LEU A 86 3.80 10.82 -10.46
C LEU A 86 3.50 9.34 -10.53
N ASN A 87 2.46 8.89 -9.85
CA ASN A 87 2.12 7.48 -9.75
C ASN A 87 0.60 7.27 -9.83
N ALA A 88 0.22 6.23 -10.56
CA ALA A 88 -1.15 5.75 -10.63
C ALA A 88 -1.17 4.23 -10.41
N GLN A 89 -2.04 3.77 -9.50
CA GLN A 89 -2.21 2.35 -9.18
C GLN A 89 -3.69 2.01 -9.06
N ILE A 90 -4.07 0.84 -9.55
CA ILE A 90 -5.41 0.29 -9.40
C ILE A 90 -5.34 -1.05 -8.67
N TYR A 91 -6.28 -1.27 -7.76
CA TYR A 91 -6.39 -2.47 -6.96
C TYR A 91 -7.81 -2.99 -7.00
N TYR A 92 -7.98 -4.30 -7.05
CA TYR A 92 -9.24 -4.99 -6.89
C TYR A 92 -9.19 -5.85 -5.62
N ASN A 93 -10.21 -5.75 -4.78
CA ASN A 93 -10.30 -6.49 -3.53
C ASN A 93 -10.89 -7.88 -3.78
N VAL A 94 -10.02 -8.89 -3.87
CA VAL A 94 -10.42 -10.30 -4.07
C VAL A 94 -11.10 -10.88 -2.83
N LYS A 95 -10.78 -10.35 -1.65
CA LYS A 95 -11.49 -10.57 -0.40
C LYS A 95 -11.68 -9.23 0.28
N LYS A 96 -12.88 -9.00 0.81
CA LYS A 96 -13.24 -7.77 1.51
C LYS A 96 -14.45 -7.99 2.40
N PRO A 97 -14.68 -7.09 3.37
CA PRO A 97 -15.95 -6.99 4.08
C PRO A 97 -17.12 -6.65 3.14
N ASP A 98 -18.34 -6.99 3.55
CA ASP A 98 -19.56 -6.88 2.73
C ASP A 98 -19.82 -5.46 2.20
N PHE A 99 -19.46 -4.44 2.98
CA PHE A 99 -19.68 -3.02 2.64
C PHE A 99 -18.42 -2.29 2.15
N ALA A 100 -17.31 -3.00 1.92
CA ALA A 100 -16.10 -2.41 1.40
C ALA A 100 -16.14 -2.29 -0.13
N ALA A 101 -15.37 -1.34 -0.67
CA ALA A 101 -15.29 -1.13 -2.12
C ALA A 101 -14.68 -2.35 -2.85
N ASP A 102 -15.18 -2.66 -4.04
CA ASP A 102 -14.63 -3.70 -4.92
C ASP A 102 -13.23 -3.35 -5.42
N TRP A 103 -12.97 -2.07 -5.67
CA TRP A 103 -11.73 -1.60 -6.25
C TRP A 103 -11.29 -0.26 -5.67
N GLN A 104 -10.02 0.07 -5.85
CA GLN A 104 -9.41 1.32 -5.41
C GLN A 104 -8.50 1.86 -6.52
N LEU A 105 -8.64 3.16 -6.82
CA LEU A 105 -7.67 3.92 -7.60
C LEU A 105 -6.83 4.79 -6.65
N ARG A 106 -5.51 4.73 -6.80
CA ARG A 106 -4.57 5.57 -6.07
C ARG A 106 -3.81 6.43 -7.07
N LEU A 107 -3.95 7.74 -6.93
CA LEU A 107 -3.16 8.73 -7.66
C LEU A 107 -2.28 9.46 -6.66
N THR A 108 -1.00 9.62 -6.98
CA THR A 108 -0.04 10.26 -6.07
C THR A 108 0.92 11.14 -6.86
N ALA A 109 1.14 12.35 -6.35
CA ALA A 109 2.18 13.26 -6.80
C ALA A 109 3.08 13.61 -5.61
N THR A 110 4.34 13.22 -5.66
CA THR A 110 5.31 13.51 -4.60
C THR A 110 6.34 14.50 -5.11
N LEU A 111 6.30 15.72 -4.57
CA LEU A 111 7.25 16.78 -4.89
C LEU A 111 8.47 16.65 -3.97
N MET A 112 9.66 16.58 -4.55
CA MET A 112 10.91 16.45 -3.81
C MET A 112 11.62 17.80 -3.76
N PHE A 113 11.47 18.52 -2.65
CA PHE A 113 12.14 19.81 -2.45
C PHE A 113 13.59 19.59 -1.98
N PRO A 114 14.56 20.33 -2.54
CA PRO A 114 15.90 20.37 -1.99
C PRO A 114 15.87 20.93 -0.56
N LYS A 115 16.84 20.52 0.26
CA LYS A 115 17.09 21.11 1.58
C LYS A 115 17.54 22.56 1.46
#